data_AF-A0A8J2Z3I8-F1
#
_entry.id   AF-A0A8J2Z3I8-F1
#
_cell.length_a   1.000
_cell.length_b   1.000
_cell.length_c   1.000
_cell.angle_alpha   90.00
_cell.angle_beta   90.00
_cell.angle_gamma   90.00
#
_symmetry.space_group_name_H-M   'P 1'
#
loop_
_entity.id
_entity.type
_entity.pdbx_description
1 polymer ?
#
loop_
_entity_poly.entity_id
_entity_poly.type
_entity_poly.pdbx_seq_one_letter_code
_entity_poly.pdbx_strand_id
1 'polypeptide(L)'
;MNYQDLMQKHRNELDSIPMAYAFSKSQLNVALDALDAKLNEVVSFGFGGIVKKTDQKALAGLFKRHEHEKNENMKEYEFALSAFIYELDNHEYVYSQEVGDTLSSLNLSLDDIDKSPILKKALNDAIIHVKATAWLNSCD
;
A
#
# COMPACT_ATOMS: atom_id res chain seq x y z
N MET A 1 -9.76 -13.53 -2.29
CA MET A 1 -8.92 -12.42 -2.77
C MET A 1 -7.70 -12.40 -1.87
N ASN A 2 -6.49 -12.44 -2.42
CA ASN A 2 -5.28 -12.24 -1.61
C ASN A 2 -4.89 -10.75 -1.61
N TYR A 3 -3.92 -10.36 -0.78
CA TYR A 3 -3.49 -8.95 -0.68
C TYR A 3 -3.02 -8.36 -2.01
N GLN A 4 -2.23 -9.11 -2.79
CA GLN A 4 -1.72 -8.64 -4.09
C GLN A 4 -2.84 -8.42 -5.11
N ASP A 5 -3.88 -9.27 -5.13
CA ASP A 5 -5.06 -9.11 -5.97
C ASP A 5 -5.78 -7.79 -5.66
N LEU A 6 -5.95 -7.47 -4.36
CA LEU A 6 -6.57 -6.23 -3.93
C LEU A 6 -5.71 -5.02 -4.31
N MET A 7 -4.39 -5.11 -4.12
CA MET A 7 -3.45 -4.06 -4.52
C MET A 7 -3.48 -3.81 -6.03
N GLN A 8 -3.57 -4.87 -6.84
CA GLN A 8 -3.70 -4.74 -8.29
C GLN A 8 -5.03 -4.11 -8.68
N LYS A 9 -6.14 -4.51 -8.04
CA LYS A 9 -7.45 -3.87 -8.24
C LYS A 9 -7.37 -2.38 -7.91
N HIS A 10 -6.82 -2.01 -6.76
CA HIS A 10 -6.67 -0.62 -6.34
C HIS A 10 -5.80 0.18 -7.30
N ARG A 11 -4.69 -0.39 -7.76
CA ARG A 11 -3.85 0.22 -8.80
C ARG A 11 -4.63 0.51 -10.08
N ASN A 12 -5.37 -0.47 -10.60
CA ASN A 12 -6.16 -0.29 -11.82
C ASN A 12 -7.23 0.79 -11.66
N GLU A 13 -7.87 0.87 -10.50
CA GLU A 13 -8.85 1.93 -10.23
C GLU A 13 -8.18 3.30 -10.09
N LEU A 14 -6.97 3.36 -9.50
CA LEU A 14 -6.20 4.59 -9.40
C LEU A 14 -5.75 5.09 -10.78
N ASP A 15 -5.29 4.18 -11.64
CA ASP A 15 -4.87 4.48 -13.02
C ASP A 15 -6.02 5.02 -13.89
N SER A 16 -7.28 4.84 -13.46
CA SER A 16 -8.45 5.41 -14.14
C SER A 16 -8.65 6.92 -13.86
N ILE A 17 -7.97 7.47 -12.85
CA ILE A 17 -8.01 8.89 -12.52
C ILE A 17 -6.86 9.61 -13.23
N PRO A 18 -7.11 10.67 -14.04
CA PRO A 18 -6.05 11.44 -14.66
C PRO A 18 -5.14 12.08 -13.62
N MET A 19 -3.94 11.53 -13.47
CA MET A 19 -2.92 12.02 -12.55
C MET A 19 -1.53 11.94 -13.17
N ALA A 20 -0.61 12.70 -12.60
CA ALA A 20 0.78 12.69 -12.96
C ALA A 20 1.67 12.81 -11.72
N TYR A 21 2.95 12.51 -11.87
CA TYR A 21 3.92 12.57 -10.78
C TYR A 21 5.05 13.52 -11.13
N ALA A 22 5.43 14.38 -10.18
CA ALA A 22 6.55 15.28 -10.31
C ALA A 22 7.31 15.45 -8.99
N PHE A 23 8.63 15.22 -9.05
CA PHE A 23 9.60 15.39 -7.96
C PHE A 23 10.56 16.55 -8.22
N SER A 24 10.39 17.25 -9.33
CA SER A 24 11.18 18.42 -9.71
C SER A 24 10.33 19.43 -10.49
N LYS A 25 10.84 20.65 -10.65
CA LYS A 25 10.17 21.69 -11.46
C LYS A 25 10.02 21.29 -12.94
N SER A 26 11.01 20.60 -13.51
CA SER A 26 10.92 20.15 -14.91
C SER A 26 9.86 19.06 -15.07
N GLN A 27 9.77 18.14 -14.11
CA GLN A 27 8.71 17.12 -14.09
C GLN A 27 7.33 17.73 -13.85
N LEU A 28 7.22 18.81 -13.09
CA LEU A 28 5.95 19.52 -12.88
C LEU A 28 5.41 20.08 -14.21
N ASN A 29 6.26 20.66 -15.05
CA ASN A 29 5.82 21.15 -16.36
C ASN A 29 5.31 20.00 -17.25
N VAL A 30 6.04 18.87 -17.28
CA VAL A 30 5.60 17.67 -18.01
C VAL A 30 4.26 17.14 -17.48
N ALA A 31 4.07 17.15 -16.15
CA ALA A 31 2.83 16.72 -15.51
C ALA A 31 1.65 17.65 -15.86
N LEU A 32 1.87 18.97 -15.88
CA LEU A 32 0.85 19.94 -16.26
C LEU A 32 0.43 19.78 -17.73
N ASP A 33 1.40 19.56 -18.62
CA ASP A 33 1.13 19.31 -20.04
C ASP A 33 0.36 18.00 -20.24
N ALA A 34 0.76 16.92 -19.56
CA ALA A 34 0.08 15.63 -19.62
C ALA A 34 -1.36 15.68 -19.08
N LEU A 35 -1.60 16.52 -18.08
CA LEU A 35 -2.93 16.73 -17.53
C LEU A 35 -3.75 17.74 -18.35
N ASP A 36 -3.16 18.48 -19.30
CA ASP A 36 -3.81 19.63 -19.93
C ASP A 36 -4.38 20.59 -18.87
N ALA A 37 -3.48 21.10 -18.02
CA ALA A 37 -3.83 21.93 -16.87
C ALA A 37 -2.79 23.03 -16.58
N LYS A 38 -3.23 24.11 -15.96
CA LYS A 38 -2.36 25.14 -15.38
C LYS A 38 -2.07 24.85 -13.91
N LEU A 39 -1.00 25.47 -13.40
CA LEU A 39 -0.58 25.29 -12.01
C LEU A 39 -1.68 25.62 -10.98
N ASN A 40 -2.54 26.60 -11.26
CA ASN A 40 -3.65 26.98 -10.38
C ASN A 40 -4.88 26.04 -10.50
N GLU A 41 -4.87 25.09 -11.42
CA GLU A 41 -5.96 24.12 -11.68
C GLU A 41 -5.65 22.74 -11.10
N VAL A 42 -4.42 22.51 -10.64
CA VAL A 42 -3.99 21.25 -10.02
C VAL A 42 -3.79 21.38 -8.52
N VAL A 43 -3.76 20.23 -7.84
CA VAL A 43 -3.40 20.07 -6.43
C VAL A 43 -2.49 18.85 -6.29
N SER A 44 -1.59 18.90 -5.31
CA SER A 44 -0.84 17.71 -4.91
C SER A 44 -1.66 16.86 -3.95
N PHE A 45 -1.55 15.54 -4.07
CA PHE A 45 -2.08 14.57 -3.10
C PHE A 45 -0.99 13.88 -2.26
N GLY A 46 0.23 14.44 -2.27
CA GLY A 46 1.41 13.85 -1.59
C GLY A 46 2.22 12.94 -2.51
N PHE A 47 3.39 12.50 -2.03
CA PHE A 47 4.29 11.55 -2.74
C PHE A 47 4.65 11.95 -4.19
N GLY A 48 4.71 13.26 -4.47
CA GLY A 48 4.94 13.79 -5.82
C GLY A 48 3.73 13.69 -6.75
N GLY A 49 2.60 13.15 -6.29
CA GLY A 49 1.37 13.02 -7.05
C GLY A 49 0.63 14.34 -7.23
N ILE A 50 0.13 14.55 -8.45
CA ILE A 50 -0.58 15.75 -8.91
C ILE A 50 -1.86 15.32 -9.64
N VAL A 51 -2.96 16.01 -9.34
CA VAL A 51 -4.28 15.78 -9.94
C VAL A 51 -4.98 17.11 -10.20
N LYS A 52 -5.91 17.17 -11.17
CA LYS A 52 -6.77 18.35 -11.34
C LYS A 52 -7.68 18.53 -10.12
N LYS A 53 -7.96 19.79 -9.76
CA LYS A 53 -8.90 20.15 -8.69
C LYS A 53 -10.30 19.57 -8.90
N THR A 54 -10.71 19.41 -10.16
CA THR A 54 -11.98 18.79 -10.54
C THR A 54 -12.07 17.33 -10.12
N ASP A 55 -10.94 16.61 -10.11
CA ASP A 55 -10.87 15.17 -9.83
C ASP A 55 -10.47 14.87 -8.37
N GLN A 56 -10.11 15.90 -7.59
CA GLN A 56 -9.70 15.76 -6.18
C GLN A 56 -10.74 15.02 -5.34
N LYS A 57 -12.04 15.29 -5.53
CA LYS A 57 -13.11 14.61 -4.79
C LYS A 57 -13.22 13.13 -5.16
N ALA A 58 -13.06 12.80 -6.45
CA ALA A 58 -13.09 11.43 -6.92
C ALA A 58 -11.91 10.64 -6.35
N LEU A 59 -10.71 11.22 -6.39
CA LEU A 59 -9.49 10.62 -5.83
C LEU A 59 -9.61 10.39 -4.31
N ALA A 60 -10.10 11.39 -3.56
CA ALA A 60 -10.29 11.24 -2.12
C ALA A 60 -11.34 10.16 -1.77
N GLY A 61 -12.43 10.07 -2.53
CA GLY A 61 -13.42 9.02 -2.39
C GLY A 61 -12.85 7.64 -2.73
N LEU A 62 -11.97 7.56 -3.72
CA LEU A 62 -11.29 6.34 -4.12
C LEU A 62 -10.39 5.82 -3.00
N PHE A 63 -9.50 6.65 -2.45
CA PHE A 63 -8.62 6.25 -1.36
C PHE A 63 -9.38 5.82 -0.11
N LYS A 64 -10.46 6.54 0.25
CA LYS A 64 -11.31 6.15 1.39
C LYS A 64 -11.93 4.77 1.18
N ARG A 65 -12.37 4.46 -0.04
CA ARG A 65 -12.92 3.13 -0.37
C ARG A 65 -11.83 2.07 -0.33
N HIS A 66 -10.64 2.34 -0.87
CA HIS A 66 -9.50 1.41 -0.84
C HIS A 66 -9.12 1.05 0.59
N GLU A 67 -8.97 2.06 1.45
CA GLU A 67 -8.66 1.85 2.86
C GLU A 67 -9.74 0.99 3.55
N HIS A 68 -11.02 1.30 3.32
CA HIS A 68 -12.12 0.52 3.87
C HIS A 68 -12.11 -0.94 3.36
N GLU A 69 -11.94 -1.16 2.06
CA GLU A 69 -11.86 -2.51 1.48
C GLU A 69 -10.69 -3.30 2.08
N LYS A 70 -9.50 -2.69 2.20
CA LYS A 70 -8.35 -3.32 2.86
C LYS A 70 -8.67 -3.69 4.30
N ASN A 71 -9.19 -2.74 5.09
CA ASN A 71 -9.47 -2.94 6.51
C ASN A 71 -10.53 -4.01 6.76
N GLU A 72 -11.56 -4.12 5.90
CA GLU A 72 -12.55 -5.19 5.99
C GLU A 72 -11.92 -6.55 5.67
N ASN A 73 -11.10 -6.65 4.61
CA ASN A 73 -10.42 -7.90 4.28
C ASN A 73 -9.39 -8.33 5.33
N MET A 74 -8.75 -7.40 6.04
CA MET A 74 -7.81 -7.70 7.14
C MET A 74 -8.44 -8.43 8.33
N LYS A 75 -9.77 -8.50 8.41
CA LYS A 75 -10.48 -9.32 9.41
C LYS A 75 -10.43 -10.81 9.08
N GLU A 76 -10.16 -11.16 7.83
CA GLU A 76 -10.06 -12.53 7.36
C GLU A 76 -8.62 -13.04 7.47
N TYR A 77 -8.43 -14.18 8.13
CA TYR A 77 -7.11 -14.73 8.43
C TYR A 77 -6.24 -14.92 7.18
N GLU A 78 -6.78 -15.53 6.12
CA GLU A 78 -6.02 -15.81 4.89
C GLU A 78 -5.56 -14.53 4.19
N PHE A 79 -6.40 -13.50 4.19
CA PHE A 79 -6.03 -12.21 3.62
C PHE A 79 -4.95 -11.53 4.47
N ALA A 80 -5.13 -11.47 5.80
CA ALA A 80 -4.15 -10.90 6.72
C ALA A 80 -2.79 -11.61 6.63
N LEU A 81 -2.79 -12.94 6.55
CA LEU A 81 -1.57 -13.74 6.35
C LEU A 81 -0.86 -13.36 5.05
N SER A 82 -1.60 -13.29 3.94
CA SER A 82 -1.02 -12.89 2.65
C SER A 82 -0.48 -11.46 2.66
N ALA A 83 -1.13 -10.54 3.39
CA ALA A 83 -0.69 -9.16 3.54
C ALA A 83 0.61 -9.05 4.36
N PHE A 84 0.69 -9.77 5.49
CA PHE A 84 1.90 -9.79 6.30
C PHE A 84 3.08 -10.43 5.57
N ILE A 85 2.90 -11.54 4.86
CA ILE A 85 3.98 -12.16 4.06
C ILE A 85 4.53 -11.14 3.06
N TYR A 86 3.63 -10.51 2.28
CA TYR A 86 4.03 -9.54 1.26
C TYR A 86 4.80 -8.35 1.84
N GLU A 87 4.29 -7.74 2.92
CA GLU A 87 4.91 -6.54 3.51
C GLU A 87 6.15 -6.86 4.36
N LEU A 88 6.29 -8.06 4.93
CA LEU A 88 7.52 -8.50 5.60
C LEU A 88 8.65 -8.70 4.58
N ASP A 89 8.35 -9.28 3.43
CA ASP A 89 9.32 -9.44 2.35
C ASP A 89 9.72 -8.08 1.77
N ASN A 90 8.73 -7.20 1.51
CA ASN A 90 8.97 -5.87 0.93
C ASN A 90 9.78 -4.94 1.87
N HIS A 91 9.68 -5.14 3.19
CA HIS A 91 10.45 -4.40 4.20
C HIS A 91 11.64 -5.19 4.75
N GLU A 92 12.09 -6.21 4.01
CA GLU A 92 13.33 -6.95 4.28
C GLU A 92 13.42 -7.51 5.71
N TYR A 93 12.30 -7.99 6.27
CA TYR A 93 12.20 -8.47 7.66
C TYR A 93 13.24 -9.54 8.00
N VAL A 94 13.61 -10.40 7.06
CA VAL A 94 14.63 -11.44 7.27
C VAL A 94 15.96 -10.84 7.72
N TYR A 95 16.28 -9.62 7.28
CA TYR A 95 17.48 -8.90 7.67
C TYR A 95 17.23 -7.98 8.86
N SER A 96 16.14 -7.19 8.85
CA SER A 96 15.87 -6.18 9.87
C SER A 96 15.37 -6.80 11.19
N GLN A 97 14.60 -7.88 11.10
CA GLN A 97 13.81 -8.48 12.18
C GLN A 97 12.83 -7.51 12.87
N GLU A 98 12.53 -6.39 12.22
CA GLU A 98 11.63 -5.35 12.69
C GLU A 98 10.31 -5.39 11.93
N VAL A 99 9.19 -5.35 12.63
CA VAL A 99 7.84 -5.38 12.02
C VAL A 99 7.23 -3.98 11.85
N GLY A 100 7.90 -2.93 12.33
CA GLY A 100 7.34 -1.58 12.38
C GLY A 100 6.89 -1.05 11.02
N ASP A 101 7.72 -1.19 9.99
CA ASP A 101 7.41 -0.72 8.64
C ASP A 101 6.31 -1.57 7.99
N THR A 102 6.32 -2.89 8.20
CA THR A 102 5.24 -3.80 7.81
C THR A 102 3.89 -3.39 8.40
N LEU A 103 3.84 -3.13 9.71
CA LEU A 103 2.60 -2.71 10.38
C LEU A 103 2.15 -1.33 9.87
N SER A 104 3.08 -0.41 9.70
CA SER A 104 2.79 0.95 9.20
C SER A 104 2.23 0.93 7.76
N SER A 105 2.79 0.13 6.85
CA SER A 105 2.24 -0.12 5.50
C SER A 105 0.78 -0.58 5.55
N LEU A 106 0.46 -1.46 6.50
CA LEU A 106 -0.88 -2.02 6.65
C LEU A 106 -1.82 -1.12 7.45
N ASN A 107 -1.38 0.06 7.90
CA ASN A 107 -2.10 0.97 8.78
C ASN A 107 -2.54 0.26 10.09
N LEU A 108 -1.64 -0.53 10.66
CA LEU A 108 -1.81 -1.25 11.92
C LEU A 108 -0.79 -0.79 12.95
N SER A 109 -1.18 -0.85 14.22
CA SER A 109 -0.30 -0.70 15.37
C SER A 109 -0.06 -2.04 16.06
N LEU A 110 0.94 -2.12 16.94
CA LEU A 110 1.13 -3.30 17.81
C LEU A 110 -0.10 -3.58 18.68
N ASP A 111 -0.81 -2.52 19.10
CA ASP A 111 -2.04 -2.65 19.89
C ASP A 111 -3.18 -3.30 19.08
N ASP A 112 -3.28 -3.02 17.78
CA ASP A 112 -4.25 -3.69 16.89
C ASP A 112 -3.94 -5.19 16.75
N ILE A 113 -2.63 -5.54 16.67
CA ILE A 113 -2.18 -6.94 16.64
C ILE A 113 -2.55 -7.63 17.95
N ASP A 114 -2.28 -7.01 19.10
CA ASP A 114 -2.55 -7.63 20.40
C ASP A 114 -4.04 -7.79 20.69
N LYS A 115 -4.88 -6.89 20.18
CA LYS A 115 -6.35 -6.95 20.34
C LYS A 115 -7.03 -7.94 19.41
N SER A 116 -6.39 -8.37 18.33
CA SER A 116 -6.97 -9.27 17.34
C SER A 116 -6.24 -10.62 17.31
N PRO A 117 -6.86 -11.70 17.84
CA PRO A 117 -6.29 -13.04 17.75
C PRO A 117 -5.99 -13.48 16.31
N ILE A 118 -6.80 -13.02 15.35
CA ILE A 118 -6.62 -13.31 13.92
C ILE A 118 -5.35 -12.64 13.40
N LEU A 119 -5.17 -11.33 13.65
CA LEU A 119 -3.98 -10.60 13.19
C LEU A 119 -2.71 -11.12 13.87
N LYS A 120 -2.78 -11.39 15.17
CA LYS A 120 -1.67 -11.96 15.93
C LYS A 120 -1.23 -13.31 15.39
N LYS A 121 -2.18 -14.20 15.09
CA LYS A 121 -1.89 -15.50 14.49
C LYS A 121 -1.29 -15.33 13.10
N ALA A 122 -1.90 -14.50 12.25
CA ALA A 122 -1.46 -14.28 10.88
C ALA A 122 -0.03 -13.70 10.81
N LEU A 123 0.30 -12.73 11.66
CA LEU A 123 1.65 -12.14 11.73
C LEU A 123 2.70 -13.19 12.15
N ASN A 124 2.41 -13.99 13.19
CA ASN A 124 3.33 -15.02 13.65
C ASN A 124 3.60 -16.07 12.57
N ASP A 125 2.55 -16.53 11.89
CA ASP A 125 2.68 -17.52 10.82
C ASP A 125 3.41 -16.94 9.59
N ALA A 126 3.20 -15.66 9.27
CA ALA A 126 3.94 -14.95 8.24
C ALA A 126 5.44 -14.87 8.57
N ILE A 127 5.81 -14.55 9.82
CA ILE A 127 7.21 -14.50 10.27
C ILE A 127 7.89 -15.87 10.11
N ILE A 128 7.19 -16.95 10.49
CA ILE A 128 7.69 -18.33 10.31
C ILE A 128 7.89 -18.61 8.83
N HIS A 129 6.91 -18.25 7.99
CA HIS A 129 6.96 -18.45 6.55
C HIS A 129 8.17 -17.76 5.92
N VAL A 130 8.33 -16.44 6.08
CA VAL A 130 9.41 -15.68 5.42
C VAL A 130 10.80 -16.13 5.86
N LYS A 131 10.97 -16.50 7.14
CA LYS A 131 12.22 -17.07 7.66
C LYS A 131 12.54 -18.43 7.05
N ALA A 132 11.55 -19.31 6.93
CA ALA A 132 11.72 -20.62 6.31
C ALA A 132 12.08 -20.50 4.82
N THR A 133 11.37 -19.63 4.08
CA THR A 133 11.62 -19.38 2.67
C THR A 133 13.02 -18.82 2.41
N ALA A 134 13.47 -17.85 3.22
CA ALA A 134 14.82 -17.30 3.09
C ALA A 134 15.90 -18.33 3.40
N TRP A 135 15.69 -19.20 4.40
CA TRP A 135 16.63 -20.28 4.71
C TRP A 135 16.75 -21.26 3.55
N LEU A 136 15.62 -21.70 2.97
CA LEU A 136 15.62 -22.59 1.81
C LEU A 136 16.36 -21.98 0.62
N ASN A 137 16.11 -20.70 0.31
CA ASN A 137 16.77 -19.98 -0.79
C ASN A 137 18.28 -19.77 -0.58
N SER A 138 18.79 -19.92 0.65
CA SER A 138 20.21 -19.81 0.97
C SER A 138 20.98 -21.13 0.89
N CYS A 139 20.27 -22.24 0.67
CA CYS A 139 20.83 -23.60 0.57
C CYS A 139 21.11 -24.05 -0.87
N ASP A 140 20.69 -23.26 -1.86
CA ASP A 140 20.95 -23.44 -3.30
C ASP A 140 22.18 -22.64 -3.76
#